data_AF-A0A429WEY5-F1
#
_entry.id   AF-A0A429WEY5-F1
#
_cell.length_a   1.000
_cell.length_b   1.000
_cell.length_c   1.000
_cell.angle_alpha   90.00
_cell.angle_beta   90.00
_cell.angle_gamma   90.00
#
_symmetry.space_group_name_H-M   'P 1'
#
loop_
_entity.id
_entity.type
_entity.pdbx_description
1 polymer ?
#
loop_
_entity_poly.entity_id
_entity_poly.type
_entity_poly.pdbx_seq_one_letter_code
_entity_poly.pdbx_strand_id
1 'polypeptide(L)'
;MANLSIKGVPDDIAERLRQRAARNHRSLQGELMAIIEQAAGEPKPEAAHTFQRASKSIEQIAAEHRARFPQPIANGPDAVDIIRTERDVR
;
A
#
# COMPACT_ATOMS: atom_id res chain seq x y z
N MET A 1 -8.91 5.95 25.63
CA MET A 1 -8.78 6.69 24.35
C MET A 1 -8.26 8.08 24.68
N ALA A 2 -7.16 8.50 24.08
CA ALA A 2 -6.64 9.85 24.23
C ALA A 2 -7.16 10.71 23.07
N ASN A 3 -7.76 11.86 23.37
CA ASN A 3 -8.21 12.82 22.37
C ASN A 3 -7.22 13.97 22.30
N LEU A 4 -6.72 14.28 21.10
CA LEU A 4 -5.86 15.43 20.85
C LEU A 4 -6.65 16.49 20.08
N SER A 5 -6.69 17.73 20.60
CA SER A 5 -7.31 18.86 19.93
C SER A 5 -6.26 19.94 19.68
N ILE A 6 -6.06 20.31 18.42
CA ILE A 6 -5.13 21.37 18.02
C ILE A 6 -5.97 22.63 17.79
N LYS A 7 -5.65 23.73 18.50
CA LYS A 7 -6.32 25.02 18.35
C LYS A 7 -5.49 25.96 17.49
N GLY A 8 -6.16 26.83 16.72
CA GLY A 8 -5.52 27.88 15.95
C GLY A 8 -4.71 27.38 14.75
N VAL A 9 -5.16 26.31 14.10
CA VAL A 9 -4.53 25.84 12.86
C VAL A 9 -4.79 26.87 11.75
N PRO A 10 -3.75 27.42 11.11
CA PRO A 10 -3.93 28.30 9.96
C PRO A 10 -4.63 27.59 8.79
N ASP A 11 -5.47 28.32 8.06
CA ASP A 11 -6.28 27.74 6.97
C ASP A 11 -5.42 27.11 5.86
N ASP A 12 -4.28 27.72 5.55
CA ASP A 12 -3.32 27.21 4.56
C ASP A 12 -2.73 25.85 4.96
N ILE A 13 -2.45 25.66 6.25
CA ILE A 13 -1.96 24.39 6.80
C ILE A 13 -3.05 23.33 6.77
N ALA A 14 -4.28 23.69 7.15
CA ALA A 14 -5.42 22.78 7.08
C ALA A 14 -5.65 22.29 5.64
N GLU A 15 -5.48 23.17 4.66
CA GLU A 15 -5.69 22.82 3.25
C GLU A 15 -4.58 21.96 2.67
N ARG A 16 -3.33 22.21 3.05
CA ARG A 16 -2.21 21.33 2.70
C ARG A 16 -2.39 19.93 3.28
N LEU A 17 -2.90 19.83 4.51
CA LEU A 17 -3.21 18.54 5.15
C LEU A 17 -4.35 17.81 4.43
N ARG A 18 -5.44 18.50 4.05
CA ARG A 18 -6.52 17.92 3.25
C ARG A 18 -6.03 17.42 1.90
N GLN A 19 -5.23 18.20 1.19
CA GLN A 19 -4.64 17.79 -0.09
C GLN A 19 -3.73 16.57 0.05
N ARG A 20 -2.91 16.53 1.11
CA ARG A 20 -2.04 15.39 1.40
C ARG A 20 -2.86 14.13 1.71
N ALA A 21 -3.91 14.25 2.52
CA ALA A 21 -4.83 13.15 2.82
C ALA A 21 -5.49 12.60 1.53
N ALA A 22 -5.96 13.49 0.64
CA ALA A 22 -6.55 13.11 -0.64
C ALA A 22 -5.56 12.36 -1.54
N ARG A 23 -4.30 12.82 -1.61
CA ARG A 23 -3.22 12.14 -2.38
C ARG A 23 -2.91 10.75 -1.83
N ASN A 24 -2.98 10.57 -0.52
CA ASN A 24 -2.74 9.29 0.15
C ASN A 24 -4.00 8.41 0.23
N HIS A 25 -5.13 8.86 -0.34
CA HIS A 25 -6.44 8.20 -0.25
C HIS A 25 -6.89 7.92 1.20
N ARG A 26 -6.61 8.86 2.11
CA ARG A 26 -6.95 8.78 3.54
C ARG A 26 -7.91 9.89 3.95
N SER A 27 -8.65 9.67 5.04
CA SER A 27 -9.39 10.75 5.71
C SER A 27 -8.42 11.71 6.39
N LEU A 28 -8.85 12.93 6.71
CA LEU A 28 -8.01 13.91 7.42
C LEU A 28 -7.52 13.39 8.78
N GLN A 29 -8.41 12.74 9.54
CA GLN A 29 -8.05 12.10 10.81
C GLN A 29 -7.03 10.97 10.61
N GLY A 30 -7.20 10.15 9.56
CA GLY A 30 -6.26 9.07 9.24
C GLY A 30 -4.88 9.60 8.85
N GLU A 31 -4.83 10.70 8.09
CA GLU A 31 -3.57 11.36 7.75
C GLU A 31 -2.88 11.96 8.99
N LEU A 32 -3.64 12.59 9.89
CA LEU A 32 -3.09 13.10 11.16
C LEU A 32 -2.53 11.96 12.03
N MET A 33 -3.24 10.83 12.12
CA MET A 33 -2.72 9.67 12.83
C MET A 33 -1.44 9.13 12.19
N ALA A 34 -1.38 9.01 10.87
CA ALA A 34 -0.17 8.55 10.18
C ALA A 34 1.04 9.49 10.43
N ILE A 35 0.82 10.80 10.45
CA ILE A 35 1.88 11.78 10.75
C ILE A 35 2.35 11.63 12.20
N ILE A 36 1.42 11.48 13.15
CA ILE A 36 1.75 11.30 14.58
C ILE A 36 2.50 9.98 14.78
N GLU A 37 2.05 8.89 14.18
CA GLU A 37 2.72 7.58 14.24
C GLU A 37 4.13 7.65 13.66
N GLN A 38 4.30 8.32 12.52
CA GLN A 38 5.61 8.51 11.90
C GLN A 38 6.55 9.37 12.75
N ALA A 39 6.02 10.41 13.40
CA ALA A 39 6.79 11.28 14.28
C ALA A 39 7.10 10.64 15.65
N ALA A 40 6.22 9.76 16.13
CA ALA A 40 6.38 9.03 17.38
C ALA A 40 7.24 7.77 17.23
N GLY A 41 7.30 7.20 16.03
CA GLY A 41 8.21 6.11 15.71
C GLY A 41 9.67 6.59 15.77
N GLU A 42 10.53 5.83 16.46
CA GLU A 42 11.96 5.86 16.16
C GLU A 42 12.14 5.67 14.65
N PRO A 43 13.13 6.32 14.00
CA PRO A 43 13.36 6.20 12.57
C PRO A 43 13.67 4.75 12.22
N LYS A 44 12.62 3.96 12.05
CA LYS A 44 12.70 2.64 11.46
C LYS A 44 13.01 2.96 10.00
N PRO A 45 14.15 2.49 9.46
CA PRO A 45 14.38 2.62 8.03
C PRO A 45 13.15 2.04 7.37
N GLU A 46 12.34 2.89 6.74
CA GLU A 46 11.32 2.42 5.83
C GLU A 46 12.07 1.45 4.96
N ALA A 47 11.66 0.19 5.00
CA ALA A 47 12.11 -0.79 4.03
C ALA A 47 11.51 -0.30 2.72
N ALA A 48 12.10 0.76 2.16
CA ALA A 48 11.95 1.17 0.80
C ALA A 48 12.08 -0.16 0.07
N HIS A 49 10.97 -0.61 -0.48
CA HIS A 49 11.01 -1.61 -1.51
C HIS A 49 11.69 -0.86 -2.66
N THR A 50 13.01 -0.77 -2.54
CA THR A 50 13.89 -0.45 -3.64
C THR A 50 13.65 -1.61 -4.57
N PHE A 51 12.67 -1.43 -5.44
CA PHE A 51 12.67 -2.08 -6.73
C PHE A 51 13.99 -1.65 -7.34
N GLN A 52 15.05 -2.40 -7.05
CA GLN A 52 16.25 -2.35 -7.85
C GLN A 52 15.71 -2.55 -9.25
N ARG A 53 15.80 -1.51 -10.08
CA ARG A 53 15.39 -1.58 -11.48
C ARG A 53 16.33 -2.57 -12.15
N ALA A 54 16.05 -3.85 -11.99
CA ALA A 54 16.69 -4.91 -12.72
C ALA A 54 16.09 -4.85 -14.12
N SER A 55 16.92 -4.58 -15.12
CA SER A 55 16.54 -4.49 -16.53
C SER A 55 16.32 -5.87 -17.14
N LYS A 56 15.51 -6.73 -16.52
CA LYS A 56 15.16 -8.03 -17.10
C LYS A 56 14.06 -7.84 -18.14
N SER A 57 14.24 -8.43 -19.31
CA SER A 57 13.17 -8.52 -20.30
C SER A 57 12.05 -9.41 -19.77
N ILE A 58 10.83 -9.21 -20.28
CA ILE A 58 9.67 -10.07 -19.97
C ILE A 58 9.99 -11.53 -20.28
N GLU A 59 10.71 -11.78 -21.38
CA GLU A 59 11.16 -13.12 -21.78
C GLU A 59 12.10 -13.76 -20.75
N GLN A 60 13.06 -13.00 -20.23
CA GLN A 60 13.98 -13.48 -19.21
C GLN A 60 13.25 -13.78 -17.90
N ILE A 61 12.30 -12.94 -17.49
CA ILE A 61 11.47 -13.18 -16.31
C ILE A 61 10.66 -14.46 -16.49
N ALA A 62 10.04 -14.66 -17.67
CA ALA A 62 9.26 -15.85 -17.97
C ALA A 62 10.13 -17.13 -18.01
N ALA A 63 11.32 -17.05 -18.57
CA ALA A 63 12.27 -18.18 -18.61
C ALA A 63 12.74 -18.57 -17.20
N GLU A 64 13.13 -17.59 -16.39
CA GLU A 64 13.52 -17.82 -14.99
C GLU A 64 12.37 -18.42 -14.18
N HIS A 65 11.15 -17.92 -14.37
CA HIS A 65 9.98 -18.45 -13.69
C HIS A 65 9.69 -19.91 -14.07
N ARG A 66 9.75 -20.25 -15.37
CA ARG A 66 9.56 -21.64 -15.84
C ARG A 66 10.67 -22.56 -15.34
N ALA A 67 11.92 -22.08 -15.28
CA ALA A 67 13.03 -22.86 -14.72
C ALA A 67 12.85 -23.12 -13.21
N ARG A 68 12.35 -22.13 -12.46
CA ARG A 68 12.13 -22.23 -11.01
C ARG A 68 10.88 -23.04 -10.66
N PHE A 69 9.83 -22.95 -11.48
CA PHE A 69 8.56 -23.61 -11.29
C PHE A 69 8.21 -24.40 -12.56
N PRO A 70 8.85 -25.57 -12.77
CA PRO A 70 8.69 -26.36 -13.99
C PRO A 70 7.30 -27.01 -14.11
N GLN A 71 6.63 -27.23 -12.98
CA GLN A 71 5.28 -27.78 -12.94
C GLN A 71 4.27 -26.64 -12.71
N PRO A 72 3.25 -26.51 -13.57
CA PRO A 72 2.13 -25.62 -13.32
C PRO A 72 1.44 -25.98 -12.00
N ILE A 73 1.01 -24.99 -11.24
CA ILE A 73 0.19 -25.21 -10.04
C ILE A 73 -1.20 -25.64 -10.53
N ALA A 74 -1.42 -26.95 -10.61
CA ALA A 74 -2.66 -27.52 -11.14
C ALA A 74 -3.78 -27.62 -10.09
N ASN A 75 -3.44 -27.60 -8.80
CA ASN A 75 -4.37 -27.83 -7.69
C ASN A 75 -4.82 -26.54 -6.98
N GLY A 76 -4.75 -25.40 -7.66
CA GLY A 76 -5.28 -24.13 -7.16
C GLY A 76 -6.75 -23.94 -7.55
N PRO A 77 -7.54 -23.18 -6.76
CA PRO A 77 -8.88 -22.76 -7.20
C PRO A 77 -8.78 -21.95 -8.50
N ASP A 78 -9.74 -22.12 -9.41
CA ASP A 78 -9.81 -21.30 -10.62
C ASP A 78 -9.98 -19.83 -10.21
N ALA A 79 -9.22 -18.94 -10.86
CA ALA A 79 -9.37 -17.51 -10.68
C ALA A 79 -10.82 -17.05 -10.91
N VAL A 80 -11.54 -17.72 -11.84
CA VAL A 80 -12.96 -17.47 -12.08
C VAL A 80 -13.81 -17.77 -10.84
N ASP A 81 -13.52 -18.86 -10.12
CA ASP A 81 -14.27 -19.26 -8.94
C ASP A 81 -14.00 -18.33 -7.75
N ILE A 82 -12.77 -17.85 -7.61
CA ILE A 82 -12.40 -16.83 -6.61
C ILE A 82 -13.21 -15.55 -6.84
N ILE A 83 -13.22 -15.04 -8.08
CA ILE A 83 -13.92 -13.79 -8.43
C ILE A 83 -15.44 -13.92 -8.25
N ARG A 84 -16.01 -15.07 -8.59
CA ARG A 84 -17.44 -15.34 -8.36
C ARG A 84 -17.78 -15.33 -6.87
N THR A 85 -16.99 -16.04 -6.06
CA THR A 85 -17.18 -16.10 -4.61
C THR A 85 -17.14 -14.70 -3.98
N GLU A 86 -16.17 -13.86 -4.33
CA GLU A 86 -16.09 -12.50 -3.79
C GLU A 86 -17.27 -11.60 -4.23
N ARG A 87 -17.77 -11.79 -5.45
CA ARG A 87 -18.91 -11.03 -5.97
C ARG A 87 -20.21 -11.43 -5.28
N ASP A 88 -20.45 -12.72 -5.11
CA ASP A 88 -21.71 -13.25 -4.59
C ASP A 88 -21.87 -13.00 -3.07
N VAL A 89 -20.78 -12.64 -2.38
CA VAL A 89 -20.75 -12.29 -0.95
C VAL A 89 -21.00 -10.78 -0.71
N ARG A 90 -21.06 -9.96 -1.76
CA ARG A 90 -21.25 -8.50 -1.67
C ARG A 90 -22.69 -8.07 -1.93
#